data_AF-A0A950XIP5-F1
#
_entry.id   AF-A0A950XIP5-F1
#
_cell.length_a   1.000
_cell.length_b   1.000
_cell.length_c   1.000
_cell.angle_alpha   90.00
_cell.angle_beta   90.00
_cell.angle_gamma   90.00
#
_symmetry.space_group_name_H-M   'P 1'
#
loop_
_entity.id
_entity.type
_entity.pdbx_description
1 polymer ?
#
loop_
_entity_poly.entity_id
_entity_poly.type
_entity_poly.pdbx_seq_one_letter_code
_entity_poly.pdbx_strand_id
1 'polypeptide(L)'
;MRMNIHPVLVHFPVALLTLYSVLEILPLAQWWPKGNWDFMRSFLLYLGTLTLYPVLLSGFVAEDLGSHNGALPYHKVAALITVVIFTLASLISLWRKGHDKGVAVQKVFAVLGLIALVIVGTLGGAVAYGYYNDPFTSMLTSFFGLQ
;
A
#
# COMPACT_ATOMS: atom_id res chain seq x y z
N MET A 1 -2.44 23.52 19.04
CA MET A 1 -2.96 22.77 17.87
C MET A 1 -2.01 21.61 17.60
N ARG A 2 -2.41 20.36 17.79
CA ARG A 2 -1.58 19.21 17.39
C ARG A 2 -1.75 19.03 15.88
N MET A 3 -0.66 19.08 15.11
CA MET A 3 -0.70 18.85 13.67
C MET A 3 -0.79 17.35 13.39
N ASN A 4 -1.77 16.93 12.59
CA ASN A 4 -1.86 15.55 12.11
C ASN A 4 -0.86 15.36 10.96
N ILE A 5 0.29 14.76 11.25
CA ILE A 5 1.34 14.49 10.26
C ILE A 5 1.09 13.20 9.46
N HIS A 6 0.13 12.36 9.88
CA HIS A 6 -0.14 11.07 9.27
C HIS A 6 -0.38 11.16 7.75
N PRO A 7 -1.23 12.10 7.23
CA PRO A 7 -1.45 12.23 5.80
C PRO A 7 -0.17 12.56 5.01
N VAL A 8 0.80 13.25 5.60
CA VAL A 8 2.08 13.52 4.91
C VAL A 8 2.92 12.25 4.84
N LEU A 9 2.98 11.50 5.93
CA LEU A 9 3.80 10.29 6.01
C LEU A 9 3.34 9.18 5.08
N VAL A 10 2.03 9.06 4.79
CA VAL A 10 1.51 7.96 3.95
C VAL A 10 2.01 8.01 2.49
N HIS A 11 2.38 9.19 1.98
CA HIS A 11 2.76 9.35 0.57
C HIS A 11 4.02 8.57 0.20
N PHE A 12 4.98 8.46 1.12
CA PHE A 12 6.25 7.77 0.88
C PHE A 12 6.06 6.27 0.59
N PRO A 13 5.49 5.45 1.51
CA PRO A 13 5.29 4.04 1.22
C PRO A 13 4.32 3.82 0.06
N VAL A 14 3.27 4.65 -0.10
CA VAL A 14 2.33 4.53 -1.22
C VAL A 14 3.06 4.67 -2.56
N ALA A 15 3.90 5.69 -2.73
CA ALA A 15 4.64 5.89 -3.97
C ALA A 15 5.63 4.75 -4.24
N LEU A 16 6.43 4.36 -3.23
CA LEU A 16 7.44 3.32 -3.37
C LEU A 16 6.82 1.96 -3.69
N LEU A 17 5.77 1.57 -2.97
CA LEU A 17 5.15 0.25 -3.10
C LEU A 17 4.24 0.15 -4.34
N THR A 18 3.64 1.26 -4.77
CA THR A 18 2.94 1.33 -6.06
C THR A 18 3.92 1.11 -7.20
N LEU A 19 5.05 1.86 -7.20
CA LEU A 19 6.06 1.72 -8.23
C LEU A 19 6.64 0.30 -8.23
N TYR A 20 7.01 -0.23 -7.06
CA TYR A 20 7.43 -1.63 -6.92
C TYR A 20 6.43 -2.59 -7.58
N SER A 21 5.13 -2.48 -7.23
CA SER A 21 4.10 -3.38 -7.72
C SER A 21 3.99 -3.34 -9.23
N VAL A 22 4.03 -2.14 -9.82
CA VAL A 22 4.05 -1.95 -11.28
C VAL A 22 5.28 -2.59 -11.92
N LEU A 23 6.48 -2.38 -11.35
CA LEU A 23 7.73 -2.95 -11.89
C LEU A 23 7.81 -4.48 -11.78
N GLU A 24 7.15 -5.08 -10.79
CA GLU A 24 7.10 -6.53 -10.60
C GLU A 24 6.06 -7.17 -11.53
N ILE A 25 4.92 -6.52 -11.74
CA ILE A 25 3.84 -7.00 -12.63
C ILE A 25 4.26 -6.89 -14.10
N LEU A 26 4.77 -5.72 -14.51
CA LEU A 26 5.12 -5.44 -15.90
C LEU A 26 6.47 -6.04 -16.30
N PRO A 27 6.60 -6.55 -17.53
CA PRO A 27 7.84 -7.17 -18.01
C PRO A 27 8.86 -6.13 -18.50
N LEU A 28 9.13 -5.06 -17.73
CA LEU A 28 9.97 -3.93 -18.17
C LEU A 28 11.40 -4.32 -18.54
N ALA A 29 11.94 -5.39 -17.95
CA ALA A 29 13.25 -5.93 -18.29
C ALA A 29 13.31 -6.45 -19.75
N GLN A 30 12.18 -6.86 -20.33
CA GLN A 30 12.10 -7.26 -21.73
C GLN A 30 12.16 -6.04 -22.66
N TRP A 31 11.59 -4.91 -22.24
CA TRP A 31 11.56 -3.68 -23.03
C TRP A 31 12.86 -2.87 -22.89
N TRP A 32 13.49 -2.90 -21.71
CA TRP A 32 14.73 -2.17 -21.42
C TRP A 32 15.77 -3.05 -20.70
N PRO A 33 16.42 -3.98 -21.41
CA PRO A 33 17.29 -4.99 -20.80
C PRO A 33 18.55 -4.44 -20.12
N LYS A 34 18.96 -3.19 -20.38
CA LYS A 34 20.16 -2.57 -19.79
C LYS A 34 19.96 -2.07 -18.35
N GLY A 35 18.73 -2.07 -17.83
CA GLY A 35 18.42 -1.56 -16.49
C GLY A 35 18.68 -2.57 -15.37
N ASN A 36 19.09 -2.09 -14.19
CA ASN A 36 19.23 -2.93 -13.00
C ASN A 36 17.87 -3.10 -12.28
N TRP A 37 16.92 -3.75 -12.96
CA TRP A 37 15.53 -3.86 -12.51
C TRP A 37 15.37 -4.62 -11.20
N ASP A 38 16.21 -5.62 -10.95
CA ASP A 38 16.11 -6.44 -9.73
C ASP A 38 16.55 -5.67 -8.49
N PHE A 39 17.62 -4.87 -8.60
CA PHE A 39 18.00 -3.92 -7.55
C PHE A 39 16.87 -2.93 -7.30
N MET A 40 16.32 -2.32 -8.35
CA MET A 40 15.29 -1.29 -8.24
C MET A 40 14.02 -1.83 -7.59
N ARG A 41 13.53 -3.00 -8.00
CA ARG A 41 12.37 -3.68 -7.37
C ARG A 41 12.63 -3.95 -5.89
N SER A 42 13.80 -4.51 -5.56
CA SER A 42 14.16 -4.85 -4.19
C SER A 42 14.28 -3.61 -3.30
N PHE A 43 14.91 -2.55 -3.82
CA PHE A 43 15.05 -1.27 -3.12
C PHE A 43 13.68 -0.66 -2.80
N LEU A 44 12.80 -0.57 -3.80
CA LEU A 44 11.46 -0.01 -3.64
C LEU A 44 10.61 -0.84 -2.67
N LEU A 45 10.65 -2.17 -2.77
CA LEU A 45 9.93 -3.07 -1.88
C LEU A 45 10.40 -2.92 -0.43
N TYR A 46 11.71 -3.01 -0.18
CA TYR A 46 12.23 -3.00 1.18
C TYR A 46 12.12 -1.63 1.83
N LEU A 47 12.45 -0.55 1.11
CA LEU A 47 12.32 0.81 1.65
C LEU A 47 10.83 1.18 1.83
N GLY A 48 9.98 0.82 0.88
CA GLY A 48 8.54 1.02 0.97
C GLY A 48 7.93 0.26 2.15
N THR A 49 8.32 -1.00 2.36
CA THR A 49 7.84 -1.81 3.49
C THR A 49 8.34 -1.27 4.81
N LEU A 50 9.61 -0.86 4.90
CA LEU A 50 10.17 -0.27 6.11
C LEU A 50 9.44 1.03 6.51
N THR A 51 9.05 1.84 5.53
CA THR A 51 8.33 3.10 5.77
C THR A 51 6.85 2.90 6.12
N LEU A 52 6.26 1.71 5.92
CA LEU A 52 4.90 1.41 6.39
C LEU A 52 4.79 1.42 7.92
N TYR A 53 5.81 0.98 8.65
CA TYR A 53 5.78 0.91 10.12
C TYR A 53 5.64 2.29 10.79
N PRO A 54 6.46 3.31 10.47
CA PRO A 54 6.25 4.64 11.03
C PRO A 54 4.92 5.26 10.60
N VAL A 55 4.41 4.93 9.40
CA VAL A 55 3.07 5.35 8.97
C VAL A 55 1.98 4.71 9.82
N LEU A 56 2.05 3.41 10.08
CA LEU A 56 1.10 2.70 10.94
C LEU A 56 1.08 3.29 12.35
N LEU A 57 2.27 3.52 12.93
CA LEU A 57 2.41 4.15 14.26
C LEU A 57 1.81 5.57 14.28
N SER A 58 2.09 6.38 13.25
CA SER A 58 1.50 7.71 13.14
C SER A 58 -0.02 7.68 13.00
N GLY A 59 -0.58 6.63 12.41
CA GLY A 59 -2.03 6.42 12.30
C GLY A 59 -2.70 6.20 13.66
N PHE A 60 -2.09 5.41 14.54
CA PHE A 60 -2.57 5.23 15.92
C PHE A 60 -2.52 6.54 16.72
N VAL A 61 -1.47 7.35 16.55
CA VAL A 61 -1.37 8.67 17.21
C VAL A 61 -2.39 9.66 16.63
N ALA A 62 -2.67 9.57 15.34
CA ALA A 62 -3.62 10.44 14.65
C ALA A 62 -5.08 10.09 14.92
N GLU A 63 -5.36 8.87 15.42
CA GLU A 63 -6.71 8.40 15.71
C GLU A 63 -7.44 9.35 16.68
N ASP A 64 -6.79 9.74 17.77
CA ASP A 64 -7.36 10.63 18.78
C ASP A 64 -7.50 12.09 18.30
N LEU A 65 -7.01 12.40 17.10
CA LEU A 65 -6.98 13.75 16.52
C LEU A 65 -7.93 13.91 15.32
N GLY A 66 -8.52 12.81 14.84
CA GLY A 66 -9.20 12.75 13.54
C GLY A 66 -10.72 12.70 13.61
N SER A 67 -11.33 12.79 12.43
CA SER A 67 -12.75 12.51 12.22
C SER A 67 -13.02 11.01 12.38
N HIS A 68 -13.92 10.64 13.29
CA HIS A 68 -14.40 9.27 13.44
C HIS A 68 -15.68 9.10 12.62
N ASN A 69 -15.52 8.65 11.37
CA ASN A 69 -16.65 8.22 10.53
C ASN A 69 -16.64 6.70 10.33
N GLY A 70 -17.69 6.17 9.72
CA GLY A 70 -17.86 4.74 9.49
C GLY A 70 -16.76 4.09 8.63
N ALA A 71 -15.95 4.86 7.88
CA ALA A 71 -14.83 4.31 7.11
C ALA A 71 -13.57 4.04 7.95
N LEU A 72 -13.42 4.68 9.11
CA LEU A 72 -12.20 4.57 9.92
C LEU A 72 -11.85 3.11 10.32
N PRO A 73 -12.80 2.27 10.79
CA PRO A 73 -12.49 0.87 11.11
C PRO A 73 -12.00 0.08 9.89
N TYR A 74 -12.62 0.30 8.72
CA TYR A 74 -12.24 -0.36 7.48
C TYR A 74 -10.87 0.10 6.97
N HIS A 75 -10.58 1.41 7.08
CA HIS A 75 -9.26 1.96 6.75
C HIS A 75 -8.15 1.31 7.57
N LYS A 76 -8.34 1.14 8.88
CA LYS A 76 -7.36 0.47 9.75
C LYS A 76 -7.12 -0.97 9.37
N VAL A 77 -8.18 -1.73 9.12
CA VAL A 77 -8.08 -3.14 8.69
C VAL A 77 -7.37 -3.23 7.35
N ALA A 78 -7.73 -2.38 6.38
CA ALA A 78 -7.07 -2.32 5.08
C ALA A 78 -5.58 -1.94 5.20
N ALA A 79 -5.24 -1.01 6.10
CA ALA A 79 -3.84 -0.65 6.39
C ALA A 79 -3.06 -1.83 6.96
N LEU A 80 -3.61 -2.56 7.92
CA LEU A 80 -2.97 -3.75 8.49
C LEU A 80 -2.79 -4.85 7.44
N ILE A 81 -3.80 -5.11 6.62
CA ILE A 81 -3.70 -6.07 5.50
C ILE A 81 -2.59 -5.65 4.54
N THR A 82 -2.51 -4.37 4.19
CA THR A 82 -1.47 -3.82 3.31
C THR A 82 -0.07 -4.05 3.90
N VAL A 83 0.12 -3.77 5.19
CA VAL A 83 1.37 -4.02 5.92
C VAL A 83 1.75 -5.49 5.86
N VAL A 84 0.81 -6.39 6.18
CA VAL A 84 1.05 -7.83 6.12
C VAL A 84 1.44 -8.28 4.72
N ILE A 85 0.71 -7.86 3.68
CA ILE A 85 0.99 -8.26 2.30
C ILE A 85 2.41 -7.84 1.89
N PHE A 86 2.81 -6.59 2.10
CA PHE A 86 4.14 -6.12 1.68
C PHE A 86 5.27 -6.63 2.57
N THR A 87 5.00 -6.93 3.84
CA THR A 87 5.94 -7.62 4.73
C THR A 87 6.21 -9.03 4.21
N LEU A 88 5.15 -9.79 3.91
CA LEU A 88 5.28 -11.13 3.32
C LEU A 88 5.92 -11.07 1.94
N ALA A 89 5.57 -10.10 1.09
CA ALA A 89 6.21 -9.88 -0.19
C ALA A 89 7.72 -9.64 -0.04
N SER A 90 8.14 -8.88 0.99
CA SER A 90 9.56 -8.65 1.30
C SER A 90 10.27 -9.96 1.68
N LEU A 91 9.64 -10.81 2.50
CA LEU A 91 10.20 -12.11 2.87
C LEU A 91 10.27 -13.08 1.67
N ILE A 92 9.22 -13.11 0.84
CA ILE A 92 9.16 -13.92 -0.38
C ILE A 92 10.23 -13.47 -1.38
N SER A 93 10.55 -12.17 -1.45
CA SER A 93 11.61 -11.64 -2.31
C SER A 93 13.01 -12.15 -1.91
N LEU A 94 13.22 -12.51 -0.65
CA LEU A 94 14.43 -13.20 -0.20
C LEU A 94 14.40 -14.68 -0.58
N TRP A 95 13.26 -15.35 -0.33
CA TRP A 95 13.06 -16.76 -0.62
C TRP A 95 13.13 -17.11 -2.11
N ARG A 96 12.65 -16.23 -3.00
CA ARG A 96 12.56 -16.50 -4.45
C ARG A 96 13.91 -16.75 -5.14
N LYS A 97 15.03 -16.29 -4.56
CA LYS A 97 16.37 -16.38 -5.18
C LYS A 97 16.88 -17.81 -5.41
N GLY A 98 16.20 -18.83 -4.90
CA GLY A 98 16.52 -20.24 -5.13
C GLY A 98 15.32 -21.13 -5.46
N HIS A 99 14.19 -20.55 -5.90
CA HIS A 99 12.95 -21.29 -6.10
C HIS A 99 12.28 -20.91 -7.44
N ASP A 100 12.05 -21.90 -8.30
CA ASP A 100 11.50 -21.70 -9.66
C ASP A 100 10.13 -21.01 -9.68
N LYS A 101 9.29 -21.27 -8.65
CA LYS A 101 7.97 -20.65 -8.51
C LYS A 101 8.00 -19.27 -7.83
N GLY A 102 9.17 -18.84 -7.32
CA GLY A 102 9.30 -17.65 -6.49
C GLY A 102 8.88 -16.36 -7.19
N VAL A 103 9.15 -16.24 -8.50
CA VAL A 103 8.74 -15.08 -9.30
C VAL A 103 7.22 -15.00 -9.44
N ALA A 104 6.55 -16.12 -9.71
CA ALA A 104 5.10 -16.16 -9.85
C ALA A 104 4.41 -15.79 -8.52
N VAL A 105 4.91 -16.33 -7.40
CA VAL A 105 4.41 -15.98 -6.06
C VAL A 105 4.63 -14.50 -5.78
N GLN A 106 5.81 -13.95 -6.08
CA GLN A 106 6.07 -12.52 -5.88
C GLN A 106 5.09 -11.64 -6.66
N LYS A 107 4.80 -11.98 -7.92
CA LYS A 107 3.84 -11.25 -8.75
C LYS A 107 2.43 -11.27 -8.16
N VAL A 108 1.99 -12.41 -7.62
CA VAL A 108 0.69 -12.51 -6.93
C VAL A 108 0.64 -11.53 -5.76
N PHE A 109 1.69 -11.49 -4.92
CA PHE A 109 1.77 -10.56 -3.80
C PHE A 109 1.83 -9.09 -4.25
N ALA A 110 2.51 -8.77 -5.36
CA ALA A 110 2.51 -7.43 -5.93
C ALA A 110 1.11 -6.98 -6.40
N VAL A 111 0.35 -7.87 -7.05
CA VAL A 111 -1.04 -7.58 -7.47
C VAL A 111 -1.94 -7.38 -6.26
N LEU A 112 -1.89 -8.29 -5.28
CA LEU A 112 -2.68 -8.17 -4.05
C LEU A 112 -2.31 -6.91 -3.27
N GLY A 113 -1.03 -6.58 -3.19
CA GLY A 113 -0.52 -5.37 -2.54
C GLY A 113 -1.00 -4.10 -3.22
N LEU A 114 -1.01 -4.07 -4.55
CA LEU A 114 -1.51 -2.92 -5.32
C LEU A 114 -3.02 -2.73 -5.09
N ILE A 115 -3.80 -3.81 -5.09
CA ILE A 115 -5.24 -3.74 -4.78
C ILE A 115 -5.45 -3.22 -3.35
N ALA A 116 -4.68 -3.72 -2.38
CA ALA A 116 -4.76 -3.28 -1.00
C ALA A 116 -4.39 -1.79 -0.84
N LEU A 117 -3.37 -1.31 -1.56
CA LEU A 117 -2.98 0.12 -1.59
C LEU A 117 -4.10 1.03 -2.11
N VAL A 118 -4.78 0.60 -3.19
CA VAL A 118 -5.94 1.34 -3.72
C VAL A 118 -7.04 1.40 -2.66
N ILE A 119 -7.41 0.27 -2.07
CA ILE A 119 -8.48 0.20 -1.06
C ILE A 119 -8.15 1.06 0.17
N VAL A 120 -6.95 0.92 0.75
CA VAL A 120 -6.56 1.69 1.94
C VAL A 120 -6.47 3.18 1.66
N GLY A 121 -5.99 3.57 0.47
CA GLY A 121 -5.91 4.96 0.04
C GLY A 121 -7.30 5.58 -0.12
N THR A 122 -8.22 4.88 -0.77
CA THR A 122 -9.61 5.30 -0.94
C THR A 122 -10.34 5.44 0.40
N LEU A 123 -10.20 4.47 1.30
CA LEU A 123 -10.78 4.55 2.65
C LEU A 123 -10.12 5.68 3.47
N GLY A 124 -8.83 5.93 3.29
CA GLY A 124 -8.14 7.07 3.90
C GLY A 124 -8.68 8.41 3.42
N GLY A 125 -8.98 8.53 2.12
CA GLY A 125 -9.69 9.66 1.53
C GLY A 125 -11.07 9.88 2.15
N ALA A 126 -11.85 8.80 2.30
CA ALA A 126 -13.16 8.85 2.96
C ALA A 126 -13.07 9.31 4.43
N VAL A 127 -12.04 8.89 5.17
CA VAL A 127 -11.81 9.33 6.56
C VAL A 127 -11.47 10.83 6.61
N ALA A 128 -10.62 11.30 5.70
CA ALA A 128 -10.13 12.68 5.72
C ALA A 128 -11.12 13.70 5.12
N TYR A 129 -11.84 13.33 4.05
CA TYR A 129 -12.61 14.26 3.22
C TYR A 129 -14.09 13.86 3.08
N GLY A 130 -14.49 12.72 3.63
CA GLY A 130 -15.86 12.21 3.53
C GLY A 130 -16.11 11.37 2.28
N TYR A 131 -17.31 10.82 2.22
CA TYR A 131 -17.76 9.77 1.30
C TYR A 131 -17.93 10.17 -0.17
N TYR A 132 -18.06 11.47 -0.44
CA TYR A 132 -18.33 12.03 -1.77
C TYR A 132 -17.19 12.89 -2.32
N ASN A 133 -15.98 12.71 -1.78
CA ASN A 133 -14.80 13.46 -2.21
C ASN A 133 -14.41 13.15 -3.67
N ASP A 134 -14.62 11.93 -4.15
CA ASP A 134 -14.40 11.51 -5.53
C ASP A 134 -15.28 10.29 -5.92
N PRO A 135 -15.46 10.01 -7.24
CA PRO A 135 -16.31 8.91 -7.71
C PRO A 135 -15.87 7.52 -7.24
N PHE A 136 -14.57 7.29 -7.09
CA PHE A 136 -14.03 5.99 -6.70
C PHE A 136 -14.26 5.74 -5.21
N THR A 137 -14.06 6.75 -4.38
CA THR A 137 -14.40 6.71 -2.95
C THR A 137 -15.88 6.47 -2.73
N SER A 138 -16.76 7.16 -3.48
CA SER A 138 -18.20 6.95 -3.38
C SER A 138 -18.59 5.52 -3.76
N MET A 139 -18.09 5.02 -4.89
CA MET A 139 -18.32 3.64 -5.33
C MET A 139 -17.87 2.61 -4.29
N LEU A 140 -16.65 2.74 -3.77
CA LEU A 140 -16.08 1.78 -2.83
C LEU A 140 -16.82 1.79 -1.49
N THR A 141 -17.13 2.97 -0.95
CA THR A 141 -17.82 3.06 0.34
C THR A 141 -19.30 2.68 0.25
N SER A 142 -19.95 2.87 -0.91
CA SER A 142 -21.27 2.27 -1.20
C SER A 142 -21.23 0.75 -1.24
N PHE A 143 -20.20 0.15 -1.85
CA PHE A 143 -20.00 -1.31 -1.85
C PHE A 143 -19.86 -1.88 -0.42
N PHE A 144 -19.23 -1.13 0.49
CA PHE A 144 -19.14 -1.49 1.91
C PHE A 144 -20.39 -1.13 2.74
N GLY A 145 -21.44 -0.56 2.15
CA GLY A 145 -22.66 -0.15 2.84
C GLY A 145 -22.44 0.98 3.85
N LEU A 146 -21.44 1.83 3.62
CA LEU A 146 -21.09 2.97 4.48
C LEU A 146 -21.86 4.24 4.15
N GLN A 147 -22.60 4.23 3.04
CA GLN A 147 -23.44 5.33 2.54
C GLN A 147 -24.88 4.86 2.44
#